data_AF-A0A1R3G7P7-F1
#
_entry.id   AF-A0A1R3G7P7-F1
#
_cell.length_a   1.000
_cell.length_b   1.000
_cell.length_c   1.000
_cell.angle_alpha   90.00
_cell.angle_beta   90.00
_cell.angle_gamma   90.00
#
_symmetry.space_group_name_H-M   'P 1'
#
loop_
_entity.id
_entity.type
_entity.pdbx_description
1 polymer ?
#
loop_
_entity_poly.entity_id
_entity_poly.type
_entity_poly.pdbx_seq_one_letter_code
_entity_poly.pdbx_strand_id
1 'polypeptide(L)'
;MGKLSFIVFVLCIWISFKSTSHSSNGSNSSPSSVNSDSAWVFQDILLDGEAFEDPQASARLLEYDFYRDICPEAEKIIRTRVHQLFKIKAAVAPALVRLAFHDCFVETGGPFYPLNTGRRDSTAAFADSATNELPSPHADLSETLASFSSKGFDERETVSLLGAHSIGVIHCNFFQNRLYNFRGTHQPDPSLDSEALNQMRTTCPKKDLSASPAPSPDFEGSPLPTSRSPSLYNELLAAPPASFDNLLLLPSKTQKLAMAYDGTGPNFGTVYYRSLLQGKGILYADQQLMAGEETGLWVRAYASDSSLYQRDFALAMMKLSNRNVLTAPRGQIRLNCSRVA
;
A
#
# COMPACT_ATOMS: atom_id res chain seq x y z
N MET A 1 37.73 30.01 4.88
CA MET A 1 37.75 28.56 5.18
C MET A 1 36.84 27.89 4.17
N GLY A 2 37.34 26.96 3.34
CA GLY A 2 36.52 26.36 2.27
C GLY A 2 37.25 25.78 1.07
N LYS A 3 38.59 25.80 1.02
CA LYS A 3 39.37 25.17 -0.08
C LYS A 3 40.22 23.98 0.36
N LEU A 4 40.32 23.68 1.66
CA LEU A 4 41.04 22.50 2.16
C LEU A 4 40.18 21.21 2.12
N SER A 5 38.86 21.32 2.15
CA SER A 5 37.96 20.15 2.20
C SER A 5 37.87 19.40 0.86
N PHE A 6 37.90 20.14 -0.25
CA PHE A 6 37.78 19.53 -1.59
C PHE A 6 39.04 18.74 -2.00
N ILE A 7 40.23 19.22 -1.62
CA ILE A 7 41.50 18.55 -1.93
C ILE A 7 41.64 17.23 -1.16
N VAL A 8 41.17 17.19 0.10
CA VAL A 8 41.15 15.95 0.91
C VAL A 8 40.16 14.94 0.31
N PHE A 9 38.99 15.38 -0.15
CA PHE A 9 37.98 14.49 -0.75
C PHE A 9 38.45 13.90 -2.09
N VAL A 10 39.13 14.70 -2.93
CA VAL A 10 39.70 14.22 -4.20
C VAL A 10 40.90 13.29 -3.98
N LEU A 11 41.75 13.55 -2.98
CA LEU A 11 42.85 12.65 -2.61
C LEU A 11 42.36 11.29 -2.09
N CYS A 12 41.28 11.26 -1.31
CA CYS A 12 40.68 10.01 -0.82
C CYS A 12 40.12 9.14 -1.95
N ILE A 13 39.51 9.76 -2.97
CA ILE A 13 39.00 9.05 -4.16
C ILE A 13 40.15 8.52 -5.02
N TRP A 14 41.24 9.28 -5.17
CA TRP A 14 42.40 8.87 -5.97
C TRP A 14 43.21 7.74 -5.32
N ILE A 15 43.31 7.72 -3.99
CA ILE A 15 43.96 6.61 -3.25
C ILE A 15 43.11 5.33 -3.32
N SER A 16 41.77 5.45 -3.37
CA SER A 16 40.87 4.31 -3.47
C SER A 16 40.89 3.62 -4.84
N PHE A 17 41.33 4.31 -5.90
CA PHE A 17 41.37 3.76 -7.28
C PHE A 17 42.71 3.12 -7.68
N LYS A 18 43.73 3.11 -6.81
CA LYS A 18 45.07 2.60 -7.14
C LYS A 18 45.50 1.33 -6.39
N SER A 19 44.60 0.71 -5.62
CA SER A 19 44.92 -0.48 -4.84
C SER A 19 43.95 -1.64 -5.07
N THR A 20 43.90 -2.14 -6.32
CA THR A 20 43.63 -3.57 -6.57
C THR A 20 44.16 -3.98 -7.95
N SER A 21 45.48 -4.17 -8.04
CA SER A 21 46.08 -5.13 -8.98
C SER A 21 47.46 -5.55 -8.49
N HIS A 22 47.67 -6.87 -8.45
CA HIS A 22 48.92 -7.63 -8.30
C HIS A 22 49.44 -8.04 -6.90
N SER A 23 49.04 -9.26 -6.50
CA SER A 23 49.83 -10.51 -6.51
C SER A 23 51.26 -10.55 -5.95
N SER A 24 51.52 -11.55 -5.09
CA SER A 24 52.76 -12.36 -4.97
C SER A 24 52.50 -13.54 -3.98
N ASN A 25 53.03 -14.76 -4.05
CA ASN A 25 53.95 -15.45 -4.97
C ASN A 25 54.00 -16.99 -4.64
N GLY A 26 54.43 -17.81 -5.61
CA GLY A 26 55.09 -19.14 -5.48
C GLY A 26 54.19 -20.39 -5.40
N SER A 27 54.41 -21.51 -6.09
CA SER A 27 55.62 -22.03 -6.77
C SER A 27 55.31 -23.17 -7.76
N ASN A 28 56.18 -23.28 -8.77
CA ASN A 28 56.63 -24.45 -9.56
C ASN A 28 55.68 -25.27 -10.46
N SER A 29 55.86 -25.11 -11.79
CA SER A 29 56.43 -26.09 -12.74
C SER A 29 55.75 -26.06 -14.12
N SER A 30 56.57 -25.94 -15.18
CA SER A 30 56.22 -25.90 -16.61
C SER A 30 56.41 -27.28 -17.26
N PRO A 31 56.28 -27.45 -18.59
CA PRO A 31 55.24 -27.00 -19.53
C PRO A 31 54.72 -28.17 -20.42
N SER A 32 53.67 -27.96 -21.22
CA SER A 32 53.68 -28.15 -22.70
C SER A 32 52.31 -28.43 -23.36
N SER A 33 52.24 -27.99 -24.62
CA SER A 33 51.44 -28.44 -25.78
C SER A 33 49.94 -28.10 -25.90
N VAL A 34 49.72 -27.08 -26.74
CA VAL A 34 48.78 -26.99 -27.89
C VAL A 34 48.22 -28.34 -28.40
N ASN A 35 46.89 -28.48 -28.56
CA ASN A 35 46.18 -28.38 -29.85
C ASN A 35 44.72 -28.88 -29.78
N SER A 36 43.95 -28.34 -30.71
CA SER A 36 42.63 -28.68 -31.22
C SER A 36 42.32 -30.18 -31.37
N ASP A 37 41.08 -30.60 -31.13
CA ASP A 37 40.13 -30.94 -32.21
C ASP A 37 38.82 -31.53 -31.69
N SER A 38 37.77 -31.10 -32.37
CA SER A 38 36.41 -31.62 -32.38
C SER A 38 36.31 -33.03 -32.97
N ALA A 39 35.50 -33.90 -32.38
CA ALA A 39 34.52 -34.75 -33.06
C ALA A 39 34.00 -35.84 -32.11
N TRP A 40 32.72 -35.77 -31.73
CA TRP A 40 31.85 -36.95 -31.73
C TRP A 40 30.44 -36.50 -32.08
N VAL A 41 30.08 -36.80 -33.32
CA VAL A 41 28.71 -36.83 -33.84
C VAL A 41 28.05 -38.09 -33.29
N PHE A 42 26.88 -37.98 -32.66
CA PHE A 42 25.86 -39.02 -32.70
C PHE A 42 24.47 -38.39 -32.79
N GLN A 43 23.69 -39.02 -33.65
CA GLN A 43 22.46 -38.62 -34.34
C GLN A 43 21.20 -38.75 -33.47
N ASP A 44 20.26 -37.81 -33.70
CA ASP A 44 18.80 -37.78 -33.53
C ASP A 44 18.04 -38.93 -32.84
N ILE A 45 17.16 -38.56 -31.89
CA ILE A 45 15.76 -39.03 -31.81
C ILE A 45 14.84 -37.85 -31.47
N LEU A 46 13.74 -37.76 -32.24
CA LEU A 46 12.65 -36.78 -32.25
C LEU A 46 11.61 -37.01 -31.13
N LEU A 47 10.97 -35.90 -30.73
CA LEU A 47 9.60 -35.73 -30.19
C LEU A 47 9.29 -36.31 -28.80
N ASP A 48 9.20 -35.42 -27.81
CA ASP A 48 7.99 -35.18 -27.01
C ASP A 48 8.20 -33.93 -26.14
N GLY A 49 7.11 -33.19 -25.88
CA GLY A 49 7.17 -31.82 -25.39
C GLY A 49 7.76 -31.66 -23.99
N GLU A 50 8.54 -30.60 -23.82
CA GLU A 50 8.61 -29.86 -22.56
C GLU A 50 8.62 -28.37 -22.87
N ALA A 51 7.88 -27.62 -22.08
CA ALA A 51 7.99 -26.17 -22.04
C ALA A 51 9.48 -25.85 -21.83
N PHE A 52 10.00 -24.91 -22.62
CA PHE A 52 11.33 -24.35 -22.41
C PHE A 52 11.32 -23.64 -21.05
N GLU A 53 11.63 -24.38 -19.97
CA GLU A 53 12.00 -23.80 -18.69
C GLU A 53 13.33 -23.09 -18.93
N ASP A 54 13.27 -21.77 -19.00
CA ASP A 54 14.43 -20.89 -19.01
C ASP A 54 15.33 -21.24 -17.80
N PRO A 55 16.55 -21.77 -18.01
CA PRO A 55 17.45 -22.18 -16.93
C PRO A 55 17.99 -21.01 -16.10
N GLN A 56 17.48 -19.79 -16.32
CA GLN A 56 17.93 -18.57 -15.68
C GLN A 56 16.80 -17.70 -15.11
N ALA A 57 15.65 -18.29 -14.77
CA ALA A 57 14.64 -17.65 -13.94
C ALA A 57 15.09 -17.56 -12.45
N SER A 58 16.24 -16.92 -12.21
CA SER A 58 16.67 -16.52 -10.87
C SER A 58 15.59 -15.63 -10.27
N ALA A 59 15.27 -15.87 -8.99
CA ALA A 59 14.31 -15.06 -8.26
C ALA A 59 14.71 -13.58 -8.32
N ARG A 60 14.08 -12.81 -9.22
CA ARG A 60 14.37 -11.38 -9.32
C ARG A 60 13.86 -10.70 -8.04
N LEU A 61 14.79 -10.15 -7.27
CA LEU A 61 14.43 -9.33 -6.10
C LEU A 61 13.76 -8.04 -6.56
N LEU A 62 12.97 -7.44 -5.68
CA LEU A 62 12.41 -6.12 -5.98
C LEU A 62 13.53 -5.09 -6.06
N GLU A 63 13.49 -4.27 -7.11
CA GLU A 63 14.53 -3.28 -7.39
C GLU A 63 13.90 -1.88 -7.48
N TYR A 64 14.62 -0.88 -7.01
CA TYR A 64 14.25 0.50 -7.27
C TYR A 64 14.43 0.78 -8.77
N ASP A 65 13.41 1.38 -9.41
CA ASP A 65 13.44 1.70 -10.84
C ASP A 65 13.60 0.46 -11.76
N PHE A 66 12.98 -0.66 -11.36
CA PHE A 66 12.99 -1.95 -12.11
C PHE A 66 12.60 -1.81 -13.59
N TYR A 67 11.79 -0.82 -13.94
CA TYR A 67 11.27 -0.61 -15.29
C TYR A 67 12.12 0.32 -16.16
N ARG A 68 13.25 0.83 -15.66
CA ARG A 68 14.11 1.83 -16.34
C ARG A 68 14.37 1.48 -17.81
N ASP A 69 14.78 0.25 -18.09
CA ASP A 69 15.24 -0.15 -19.43
C ASP A 69 14.13 -0.80 -20.29
N ILE A 70 13.07 -1.30 -19.64
CA ILE A 70 12.02 -2.09 -20.32
C ILE A 70 10.76 -1.25 -20.56
N CYS A 71 10.45 -0.32 -19.65
CA CYS A 71 9.30 0.58 -19.73
C CYS A 71 9.61 1.91 -19.03
N PRO A 72 10.54 2.74 -19.57
CA PRO A 72 11.04 3.96 -18.91
C PRO A 72 9.95 4.98 -18.55
N GLU A 73 8.84 5.00 -19.30
CA GLU A 73 7.74 5.94 -19.07
C GLU A 73 6.73 5.46 -18.03
N ALA A 74 6.88 4.25 -17.45
CA ALA A 74 5.88 3.65 -16.57
C ALA A 74 5.51 4.55 -15.38
N GLU A 75 6.49 4.99 -14.58
CA GLU A 75 6.23 5.83 -13.40
C GLU A 75 5.67 7.19 -13.79
N LYS A 76 6.14 7.78 -14.89
CA LYS A 76 5.64 9.07 -15.40
C LYS A 76 4.19 8.99 -15.85
N ILE A 77 3.81 7.91 -16.54
CA ILE A 77 2.43 7.66 -16.94
C ILE A 77 1.55 7.53 -15.69
N ILE A 78 1.95 6.70 -14.71
CA ILE A 78 1.19 6.49 -13.47
C ILE A 78 0.99 7.80 -12.73
N ARG A 79 2.06 8.55 -12.46
CA ARG A 79 2.01 9.85 -11.78
C ARG A 79 1.08 10.82 -12.49
N THR A 80 1.20 10.91 -13.82
CA THR A 80 0.35 11.80 -14.63
C THR A 80 -1.13 11.43 -14.49
N ARG A 81 -1.46 10.13 -14.53
CA ARG A 81 -2.85 9.67 -14.39
C ARG A 81 -3.39 9.88 -12.98
N VAL A 82 -2.59 9.61 -11.95
CA VAL A 82 -2.98 9.86 -10.54
C VAL A 82 -3.24 11.34 -10.32
N HIS A 83 -2.35 12.22 -10.80
CA HIS A 83 -2.52 13.67 -10.70
C HIS A 83 -3.78 14.17 -11.42
N GLN A 84 -4.07 13.66 -12.63
CA GLN A 84 -5.29 13.98 -13.36
C GLN A 84 -6.55 13.55 -12.61
N LEU A 85 -6.56 12.31 -12.07
CA LEU A 85 -7.68 11.80 -11.29
C LEU A 85 -7.89 12.58 -10.00
N PHE A 86 -6.82 12.97 -9.31
CA PHE A 86 -6.87 13.77 -8.10
C PHE A 86 -7.51 15.13 -8.33
N LYS A 87 -7.16 15.81 -9.44
CA LYS A 87 -7.77 17.08 -9.85
C LYS A 87 -9.27 16.98 -10.10
N ILE A 88 -9.75 15.85 -10.60
CA ILE A 88 -11.17 15.60 -10.84
C ILE A 88 -11.87 15.24 -9.53
N LYS A 89 -11.26 14.38 -8.72
CA LYS A 89 -11.83 13.84 -7.50
C LYS A 89 -10.74 13.57 -6.46
N ALA A 90 -10.57 14.51 -5.54
CA ALA A 90 -9.59 14.40 -4.47
C ALA A 90 -9.73 13.12 -3.63
N ALA A 91 -10.94 12.57 -3.50
CA ALA A 91 -11.21 11.31 -2.80
C ALA A 91 -10.56 10.06 -3.43
N VAL A 92 -10.02 10.15 -4.65
CA VAL A 92 -9.28 9.04 -5.29
C VAL A 92 -7.96 8.78 -4.58
N ALA A 93 -7.23 9.82 -4.15
CA ALA A 93 -5.95 9.65 -3.48
C ALA A 93 -6.06 8.78 -2.21
N PRO A 94 -6.92 9.07 -1.22
CA PRO A 94 -7.07 8.21 -0.05
C PRO A 94 -7.58 6.79 -0.38
N ALA A 95 -8.39 6.64 -1.42
CA ALA A 95 -8.85 5.33 -1.87
C ALA A 95 -7.71 4.47 -2.46
N LEU A 96 -6.79 5.09 -3.20
CA LEU A 96 -5.60 4.43 -3.76
C LEU A 96 -4.48 4.26 -2.73
N VAL A 97 -4.36 5.16 -1.75
CA VAL A 97 -3.48 4.99 -0.59
C VAL A 97 -3.80 3.69 0.16
N ARG A 98 -5.09 3.34 0.30
CA ARG A 98 -5.50 2.04 0.86
C ARG A 98 -4.98 0.84 0.06
N LEU A 99 -4.67 1.04 -1.23
CA LEU A 99 -4.02 0.05 -2.10
C LEU A 99 -2.48 0.20 -2.12
N ALA A 100 -1.92 0.98 -1.19
CA ALA A 100 -0.50 1.31 -1.05
C ALA A 100 0.13 2.09 -2.22
N PHE A 101 -0.65 2.96 -2.88
CA PHE A 101 -0.15 3.77 -4.00
C PHE A 101 0.64 4.97 -3.51
N HIS A 102 1.95 4.99 -3.79
CA HIS A 102 2.87 6.03 -3.31
C HIS A 102 2.60 7.41 -3.91
N ASP A 103 2.26 7.50 -5.20
CA ASP A 103 1.98 8.78 -5.88
C ASP A 103 0.80 9.53 -5.24
N CYS A 104 -0.14 8.81 -4.62
CA CYS A 104 -1.29 9.42 -3.95
C CYS A 104 -0.94 10.11 -2.63
N PHE A 105 0.14 9.70 -1.96
CA PHE A 105 0.63 10.40 -0.78
C PHE A 105 1.22 11.75 -1.14
N VAL A 106 1.98 11.81 -2.25
CA VAL A 106 2.57 13.07 -2.72
C VAL A 106 1.48 14.09 -3.05
N GLU A 107 0.39 13.66 -3.72
CA GLU A 107 -0.75 14.53 -4.03
C GLU A 107 -1.51 15.03 -2.79
N THR A 108 -1.41 14.32 -1.66
CA THR A 108 -2.08 14.68 -0.38
C THR A 108 -1.13 15.37 0.62
N GLY A 109 0.07 15.76 0.19
CA GLY A 109 1.07 16.44 1.04
C GLY A 109 1.83 15.50 1.98
N GLY A 110 1.77 14.20 1.73
CA GLY A 110 2.55 13.17 2.41
C GLY A 110 3.98 13.04 1.86
N PRO A 111 4.83 12.21 2.51
CA PRO A 111 6.22 12.04 2.13
C PRO A 111 6.37 11.29 0.80
N PHE A 112 7.38 11.66 0.03
CA PHE A 112 7.90 10.78 -1.02
C PHE A 112 8.73 9.66 -0.40
N TYR A 113 8.59 8.45 -0.93
CA TYR A 113 9.45 7.32 -0.59
C TYR A 113 9.74 6.47 -1.82
N PRO A 114 10.97 5.96 -1.98
CA PRO A 114 11.31 5.09 -3.10
C PRO A 114 10.55 3.77 -2.98
N LEU A 115 9.87 3.37 -4.05
CA LEU A 115 9.14 2.10 -4.12
C LEU A 115 9.96 1.10 -4.94
N ASN A 116 10.38 0.00 -4.32
CA ASN A 116 10.95 -1.11 -5.09
C ASN A 116 9.84 -1.76 -5.92
N THR A 117 10.06 -1.98 -7.21
CA THR A 117 9.10 -2.53 -8.17
C THR A 117 9.57 -3.88 -8.71
N GLY A 118 8.82 -4.48 -9.65
CA GLY A 118 9.06 -5.86 -10.13
C GLY A 118 8.17 -6.94 -9.49
N ARG A 119 7.13 -6.54 -8.74
CA ARG A 119 6.09 -7.46 -8.25
C ARG A 119 5.31 -8.06 -9.41
N ARG A 120 4.83 -9.29 -9.23
CA ARG A 120 3.96 -10.01 -10.16
C ARG A 120 2.58 -10.22 -9.54
N ASP A 121 1.58 -10.36 -10.39
CA ASP A 121 0.19 -10.54 -9.99
C ASP A 121 -0.11 -11.97 -9.59
N SER A 122 -1.00 -12.16 -8.62
CA SER A 122 -1.50 -13.49 -8.25
C SER A 122 -2.36 -14.11 -9.35
N THR A 123 -2.60 -15.41 -9.27
CA THR A 123 -3.60 -16.15 -10.07
C THR A 123 -4.88 -16.45 -9.29
N ALA A 124 -4.95 -15.98 -8.03
CA ALA A 124 -6.06 -16.24 -7.13
C ALA A 124 -6.40 -15.01 -6.27
N ALA A 125 -7.62 -14.99 -5.74
CA ALA A 125 -8.10 -14.03 -4.75
C ALA A 125 -8.48 -14.77 -3.46
N PHE A 126 -8.26 -14.14 -2.31
CA PHE A 126 -8.37 -14.77 -0.99
C PHE A 126 -9.33 -13.97 -0.09
N ALA A 127 -10.64 -14.13 -0.32
CA ALA A 127 -11.66 -13.36 0.39
C ALA A 127 -11.69 -13.64 1.90
N ASP A 128 -11.50 -14.91 2.30
CA ASP A 128 -11.49 -15.31 3.71
C ASP A 128 -10.29 -14.71 4.44
N SER A 129 -9.09 -14.78 3.84
CA SER A 129 -7.89 -14.12 4.37
C SER A 129 -8.10 -12.61 4.52
N ALA A 130 -8.69 -11.96 3.51
CA ALA A 130 -8.99 -10.54 3.60
C ALA A 130 -9.99 -10.21 4.74
N THR A 131 -10.96 -11.07 4.99
CA THR A 131 -11.95 -10.87 6.06
C THR A 131 -11.33 -11.07 7.44
N ASN A 132 -10.45 -12.05 7.59
CA ASN A 132 -9.89 -12.45 8.88
C ASN A 132 -8.63 -11.66 9.28
N GLU A 133 -7.87 -11.11 8.32
CA GLU A 133 -6.59 -10.46 8.59
C GLU A 133 -6.68 -8.93 8.72
N LEU A 134 -7.80 -8.32 8.33
CA LEU A 134 -7.98 -6.87 8.40
C LEU A 134 -8.29 -6.42 9.85
N PRO A 135 -7.62 -5.36 10.34
CA PRO A 135 -7.91 -4.83 11.67
C PRO A 135 -9.33 -4.26 11.75
N SER A 136 -9.99 -4.51 12.88
CA SER A 136 -11.34 -4.00 13.14
C SER A 136 -11.31 -2.53 13.56
N PRO A 137 -12.24 -1.68 13.06
CA PRO A 137 -12.37 -0.30 13.53
C PRO A 137 -12.84 -0.19 14.99
N HIS A 138 -13.30 -1.31 15.57
CA HIS A 138 -13.75 -1.44 16.95
C HIS A 138 -12.75 -2.15 17.85
N ALA A 139 -11.55 -2.47 17.34
CA ALA A 139 -10.52 -3.17 18.09
C ALA A 139 -10.02 -2.33 19.27
N ASP A 140 -9.65 -2.98 20.38
CA ASP A 140 -8.87 -2.34 21.41
C ASP A 140 -7.38 -2.21 21.02
N LEU A 141 -6.58 -1.59 21.89
CA LEU A 141 -5.15 -1.41 21.61
C LEU A 141 -4.42 -2.74 21.44
N SER A 142 -4.72 -3.73 22.29
CA SER A 142 -4.04 -5.03 22.27
C SER A 142 -4.32 -5.79 20.97
N GLU A 143 -5.57 -5.78 20.53
CA GLU A 143 -6.01 -6.39 19.27
C GLU A 143 -5.39 -5.68 18.06
N THR A 144 -5.33 -4.36 18.10
CA THR A 144 -4.70 -3.54 17.05
C THR A 144 -3.22 -3.88 16.91
N LEU A 145 -2.47 -3.86 18.02
CA LEU A 145 -1.05 -4.19 18.03
C LEU A 145 -0.80 -5.66 17.64
N ALA A 146 -1.66 -6.60 18.07
CA ALA A 146 -1.59 -8.00 17.65
C ALA A 146 -1.77 -8.17 16.13
N SER A 147 -2.70 -7.44 15.52
CA SER A 147 -2.96 -7.50 14.07
C SER A 147 -1.78 -6.97 13.23
N PHE A 148 -1.09 -5.95 13.72
CA PHE A 148 0.09 -5.38 13.05
C PHE A 148 1.37 -6.18 13.33
N SER A 149 1.57 -6.64 14.56
CA SER A 149 2.73 -7.47 14.94
C SER A 149 2.73 -8.84 14.26
N SER A 150 1.56 -9.45 14.04
CA SER A 150 1.45 -10.69 13.23
C SER A 150 1.91 -10.49 11.79
N LYS A 151 1.87 -9.25 11.30
CA LYS A 151 2.39 -8.84 10.00
C LYS A 151 3.82 -8.33 10.09
N GLY A 152 4.45 -8.33 11.27
CA GLY A 152 5.83 -7.93 11.51
C GLY A 152 6.04 -6.42 11.64
N PHE A 153 5.03 -5.68 12.11
CA PHE A 153 5.16 -4.26 12.46
C PHE A 153 5.21 -4.06 13.97
N ASP A 154 6.10 -3.20 14.44
CA ASP A 154 6.18 -2.83 15.86
C ASP A 154 5.16 -1.73 16.23
N GLU A 155 5.13 -1.31 17.50
CA GLU A 155 4.18 -0.29 17.97
C GLU A 155 4.38 1.06 17.27
N ARG A 156 5.63 1.49 17.08
CA ARG A 156 5.97 2.76 16.42
C ARG A 156 5.52 2.76 14.97
N GLU A 157 5.79 1.69 14.25
CA GLU A 157 5.37 1.49 12.86
C GLU A 157 3.85 1.43 12.77
N THR A 158 3.18 0.74 13.70
CA THR A 158 1.71 0.67 13.76
C THR A 158 1.09 2.05 13.93
N VAL A 159 1.55 2.83 14.91
CA VAL A 159 1.09 4.21 15.13
C VAL A 159 1.34 5.04 13.88
N SER A 160 2.52 4.91 13.25
CA SER A 160 2.83 5.66 12.03
C SER A 160 1.84 5.33 10.90
N LEU A 161 1.57 4.05 10.61
CA LEU A 161 0.69 3.63 9.51
C LEU A 161 -0.76 4.09 9.72
N LEU A 162 -1.24 4.08 10.97
CA LEU A 162 -2.58 4.58 11.31
C LEU A 162 -2.72 6.10 11.07
N GLY A 163 -1.61 6.86 11.01
CA GLY A 163 -1.60 8.25 10.56
C GLY A 163 -2.16 8.48 9.15
N ALA A 164 -2.26 7.44 8.33
CA ALA A 164 -2.96 7.48 7.04
C ALA A 164 -4.45 7.82 7.18
N HIS A 165 -5.06 7.58 8.34
CA HIS A 165 -6.42 8.01 8.67
C HIS A 165 -6.57 9.55 8.76
N SER A 166 -5.51 10.32 8.57
CA SER A 166 -5.63 11.76 8.36
C SER A 166 -6.44 12.12 7.12
N ILE A 167 -6.42 11.29 6.07
CA ILE A 167 -7.11 11.56 4.80
C ILE A 167 -8.28 10.61 4.52
N GLY A 168 -9.19 11.05 3.65
CA GLY A 168 -10.25 10.21 3.12
C GLY A 168 -11.59 10.40 3.81
N VAL A 169 -12.44 9.38 3.68
CA VAL A 169 -13.81 9.37 4.19
C VAL A 169 -14.11 8.05 4.85
N ILE A 170 -14.99 8.08 5.83
CA ILE A 170 -15.44 6.89 6.53
C ILE A 170 -16.97 6.84 6.61
N HIS A 171 -17.52 5.65 6.41
CA HIS A 171 -18.96 5.42 6.50
C HIS A 171 -19.40 5.37 7.97
N CYS A 172 -20.55 5.98 8.28
CA CYS A 172 -21.05 6.07 9.66
C CYS A 172 -21.19 4.71 10.37
N ASN A 173 -21.50 3.64 9.63
CA ASN A 173 -21.66 2.29 10.19
C ASN A 173 -20.42 1.80 10.98
N PHE A 174 -19.22 2.30 10.67
CA PHE A 174 -17.98 1.89 11.34
C PHE A 174 -17.74 2.58 12.69
N PHE A 175 -18.54 3.58 13.07
CA PHE A 175 -18.38 4.28 14.35
C PHE A 175 -19.70 4.67 15.03
N GLN A 176 -20.86 4.36 14.43
CA GLN A 176 -22.18 4.63 15.01
C GLN A 176 -22.35 4.06 16.42
N ASN A 177 -21.81 2.86 16.70
CA ASN A 177 -21.85 2.28 18.05
C ASN A 177 -21.21 3.21 19.09
N ARG A 178 -20.11 3.89 18.75
CA ARG A 178 -19.45 4.85 19.64
C ARG A 178 -20.29 6.09 19.91
N LEU A 179 -21.16 6.47 18.97
CA LEU A 179 -22.00 7.66 19.13
C LEU A 179 -23.24 7.42 19.99
N TYR A 180 -23.74 6.18 20.05
CA TYR A 180 -25.08 5.92 20.59
C TYR A 180 -25.20 4.74 21.55
N ASN A 181 -24.38 3.69 21.41
CA ASN A 181 -24.50 2.48 22.21
C ASN A 181 -23.14 1.80 22.37
N PHE A 182 -22.21 2.50 23.02
CA PHE A 182 -20.86 2.02 23.17
C PHE A 182 -20.84 0.82 24.12
N ARG A 183 -20.39 -0.33 23.62
CA ARG A 183 -20.32 -1.60 24.37
C ARG A 183 -21.64 -1.99 25.07
N GLY A 184 -22.78 -1.68 24.45
CA GLY A 184 -24.10 -2.05 24.98
C GLY A 184 -24.62 -1.18 26.14
N THR A 185 -23.96 -0.06 26.45
CA THR A 185 -24.31 0.81 27.58
C THR A 185 -25.48 1.76 27.33
N HIS A 186 -25.97 1.83 26.08
CA HIS A 186 -26.88 2.88 25.59
C HIS A 186 -26.35 4.32 25.76
N GLN A 187 -25.05 4.46 25.98
CA GLN A 187 -24.35 5.72 26.12
C GLN A 187 -23.27 5.85 25.03
N PRO A 188 -22.82 7.08 24.71
CA PRO A 188 -21.67 7.27 23.83
C PRO A 188 -20.38 6.75 24.48
N ASP A 189 -19.36 6.54 23.65
CA ASP A 189 -18.01 6.22 24.09
C ASP A 189 -17.47 7.34 25.01
N PRO A 190 -17.09 7.05 26.27
CA PRO A 190 -16.63 8.06 27.21
C PRO A 190 -15.27 8.67 26.83
N SER A 191 -14.51 8.02 25.94
CA SER A 191 -13.23 8.54 25.43
C SER A 191 -13.39 9.56 24.29
N LEU A 192 -14.61 9.72 23.76
CA LEU A 192 -14.90 10.64 22.68
C LEU A 192 -15.27 12.02 23.24
N ASP A 193 -14.58 13.06 22.80
CA ASP A 193 -14.84 14.43 23.18
C ASP A 193 -16.29 14.84 22.88
N SER A 194 -16.87 15.62 23.79
CA SER A 194 -18.28 15.99 23.75
C SER A 194 -18.64 16.89 22.56
N GLU A 195 -17.75 17.78 22.14
CA GLU A 195 -17.95 18.65 20.98
C GLU A 195 -17.87 17.81 19.69
N ALA A 196 -16.85 16.97 19.57
CA ALA A 196 -16.70 16.05 18.45
C ALA A 196 -17.87 15.07 18.34
N LEU A 197 -18.35 14.51 19.46
CA LEU A 197 -19.53 13.66 19.51
C LEU A 197 -20.75 14.36 18.89
N ASN A 198 -21.01 15.61 19.26
CA ASN A 198 -22.14 16.36 18.73
C ASN A 198 -21.99 16.62 17.23
N GLN A 199 -20.81 17.01 16.77
CA GLN A 199 -20.51 17.21 15.33
C GLN A 199 -20.64 15.90 14.52
N MET A 200 -20.20 14.78 15.08
CA MET A 200 -20.35 13.47 14.43
C MET A 200 -21.82 13.06 14.36
N ARG A 201 -22.62 13.36 15.38
CA ARG A 201 -24.07 13.07 15.40
C ARG A 201 -24.88 13.93 14.43
N THR A 202 -24.47 15.16 14.13
CA THR A 202 -25.14 15.97 13.10
C THR A 202 -24.96 15.38 11.71
N THR A 203 -23.78 14.81 11.44
CA THR A 203 -23.47 14.16 10.16
C THR A 203 -24.02 12.74 10.06
N CYS A 204 -24.00 12.01 11.18
CA CYS A 204 -24.39 10.61 11.29
C CYS A 204 -25.51 10.42 12.34
N PRO A 205 -26.74 10.92 12.10
CA PRO A 205 -27.84 10.79 13.05
C PRO A 205 -28.19 9.33 13.34
N LYS A 206 -28.83 9.11 14.51
CA LYS A 206 -29.37 7.80 14.89
C LYS A 206 -30.40 7.42 13.84
N LYS A 207 -30.24 6.27 13.19
CA LYS A 207 -31.32 5.71 12.38
C LYS A 207 -32.45 5.33 13.34
N ASP A 208 -33.60 5.96 13.21
CA ASP A 208 -34.79 5.51 13.90
C ASP A 208 -35.12 4.09 13.43
N LEU A 209 -35.11 3.14 14.37
CA LEU A 209 -35.51 1.74 14.15
C LEU A 209 -37.04 1.60 14.01
N SER A 210 -37.76 2.64 13.55
CA SER A 210 -39.23 2.64 13.38
C SER A 210 -39.69 2.26 11.96
N ALA A 211 -38.77 1.99 11.04
CA ALA A 211 -39.09 1.26 9.82
C ALA A 211 -38.73 -0.22 10.04
N SER A 212 -39.74 -1.09 10.03
CA SER A 212 -39.60 -2.54 10.14
C SER A 212 -38.38 -3.06 9.36
N PRO A 213 -37.62 -4.03 9.89
CA PRO A 213 -36.62 -4.70 9.08
C PRO A 213 -37.35 -5.37 7.92
N ALA A 214 -37.06 -4.94 6.69
CA ALA A 214 -37.19 -5.83 5.55
C ALA A 214 -36.39 -7.10 5.90
N PRO A 215 -36.92 -8.31 5.63
CA PRO A 215 -36.20 -9.53 5.97
C PRO A 215 -34.80 -9.46 5.36
N SER A 216 -33.83 -9.87 6.18
CA SER A 216 -32.45 -10.13 5.76
C SER A 216 -32.47 -10.83 4.41
N PRO A 217 -31.69 -10.41 3.39
CA PRO A 217 -31.48 -11.27 2.27
C PRO A 217 -30.70 -12.48 2.79
N ASP A 218 -31.37 -13.62 2.86
CA ASP A 218 -30.72 -14.92 2.93
C ASP A 218 -29.66 -14.94 1.83
N PHE A 219 -28.41 -15.13 2.21
CA PHE A 219 -27.31 -15.35 1.26
C PHE A 219 -27.42 -16.79 0.76
N GLU A 220 -28.45 -17.06 -0.04
CA GLU A 220 -28.44 -18.22 -0.94
C GLU A 220 -27.59 -17.85 -2.15
N GLY A 221 -26.44 -18.53 -2.26
CA GLY A 221 -25.63 -18.50 -3.46
C GLY A 221 -26.49 -18.94 -4.65
N SER A 222 -26.61 -18.06 -5.65
CA SER A 222 -27.23 -18.38 -6.93
C SER A 222 -26.27 -18.09 -8.09
N PRO A 223 -26.39 -18.85 -9.20
CA PRO A 223 -25.27 -19.17 -10.08
C PRO A 223 -24.99 -18.08 -11.12
N LEU A 224 -23.78 -18.13 -11.67
CA LEU A 224 -23.31 -17.30 -12.78
C LEU A 224 -24.19 -17.51 -14.03
N PRO A 225 -24.72 -16.44 -14.67
CA PRO A 225 -25.46 -16.61 -15.92
C PRO A 225 -24.49 -16.87 -17.07
N THR A 226 -24.45 -18.12 -17.50
CA THR A 226 -23.93 -18.55 -18.81
C THR A 226 -24.86 -18.07 -19.92
N SER A 227 -24.61 -16.87 -20.45
CA SER A 227 -24.70 -16.52 -21.87
C SER A 227 -24.78 -15.00 -22.01
N ARG A 228 -23.75 -14.36 -22.58
CA ARG A 228 -23.92 -13.06 -23.21
C ARG A 228 -23.25 -13.08 -24.58
N SER A 229 -24.03 -12.58 -25.53
CA SER A 229 -23.81 -12.59 -26.97
C SER A 229 -22.53 -11.86 -27.40
N PRO A 230 -21.95 -12.20 -28.58
CA PRO A 230 -20.62 -11.75 -29.02
C PRO A 230 -20.53 -10.27 -29.42
N SER A 231 -21.60 -9.48 -29.33
CA SER A 231 -21.63 -8.11 -29.87
C SER A 231 -21.10 -7.04 -28.92
N LEU A 232 -20.96 -7.31 -27.63
CA LEU A 232 -20.47 -6.30 -26.65
C LEU A 232 -18.94 -6.17 -26.62
N TYR A 233 -18.22 -7.14 -27.17
CA TYR A 233 -16.76 -7.21 -27.09
C TYR A 233 -16.07 -6.30 -28.12
N ASN A 234 -16.71 -6.08 -29.26
CA ASN A 234 -16.19 -5.21 -30.32
C ASN A 234 -16.51 -3.71 -30.10
N GLU A 235 -17.47 -3.36 -29.24
CA GLU A 235 -17.72 -1.97 -28.84
C GLU A 235 -16.73 -1.48 -27.76
N LEU A 236 -16.19 -2.36 -26.91
CA LEU A 236 -15.21 -1.98 -25.88
C LEU A 236 -13.82 -1.62 -26.44
N LEU A 237 -13.46 -2.14 -27.62
CA LEU A 237 -12.15 -1.88 -28.24
C LEU A 237 -12.13 -0.65 -29.16
N ALA A 238 -13.31 -0.08 -29.46
CA ALA A 238 -13.46 1.09 -30.35
C ALA A 238 -13.93 2.36 -29.62
N ALA A 239 -14.16 2.31 -28.31
CA ALA A 239 -14.64 3.47 -27.56
C ALA A 239 -13.49 4.43 -27.19
N PRO A 240 -13.63 5.76 -27.41
CA PRO A 240 -12.73 6.76 -26.82
C PRO A 240 -12.80 6.66 -25.29
N PRO A 241 -11.83 7.21 -24.52
CA PRO A 241 -11.72 6.99 -23.07
C PRO A 241 -12.97 7.50 -22.35
N ALA A 242 -13.96 6.63 -22.21
CA ALA A 242 -15.19 6.90 -21.49
C ALA A 242 -14.91 6.60 -20.01
N SER A 243 -14.74 7.71 -19.29
CA SER A 243 -15.44 7.93 -18.03
C SER A 243 -15.22 6.87 -16.93
N PHE A 244 -14.19 7.14 -16.12
CA PHE A 244 -14.11 6.65 -14.74
C PHE A 244 -15.27 7.15 -13.85
N ASP A 245 -16.20 7.97 -14.37
CA ASP A 245 -17.27 8.58 -13.58
C ASP A 245 -18.21 7.52 -13.01
N ASN A 246 -18.46 6.40 -13.72
CA ASN A 246 -19.47 5.43 -13.31
C ASN A 246 -19.07 4.42 -12.24
N LEU A 247 -17.78 4.27 -11.89
CA LEU A 247 -17.39 3.33 -10.81
C LEU A 247 -17.52 3.94 -9.40
N LEU A 248 -17.65 5.27 -9.31
CA LEU A 248 -17.80 5.99 -8.03
C LEU A 248 -19.11 6.80 -7.94
N LEU A 249 -20.00 6.67 -8.93
CA LEU A 249 -21.32 7.29 -9.00
C LEU A 249 -22.45 6.34 -8.62
N LEU A 250 -22.22 5.33 -7.78
CA LEU A 250 -23.33 4.78 -7.00
C LEU A 250 -23.74 5.86 -5.99
N PRO A 251 -24.95 6.43 -6.05
CA PRO A 251 -25.47 7.28 -5.00
C PRO A 251 -25.72 6.38 -3.80
N SER A 252 -24.66 6.12 -3.03
CA SER A 252 -24.83 5.45 -1.76
C SER A 252 -25.51 6.46 -0.85
N LYS A 253 -26.78 6.21 -0.52
CA LYS A 253 -27.51 6.79 0.62
C LYS A 253 -26.82 6.54 1.98
N THR A 254 -25.54 6.18 2.00
CA THR A 254 -24.76 6.05 3.23
C THR A 254 -24.19 7.41 3.59
N GLN A 255 -24.60 7.92 4.74
CA GLN A 255 -23.93 9.05 5.38
C GLN A 255 -22.44 8.72 5.58
N LYS A 256 -21.56 9.67 5.25
CA LYS A 256 -20.10 9.54 5.37
C LYS A 256 -19.58 10.78 6.08
N LEU A 257 -18.50 10.59 6.83
CA LEU A 257 -17.76 11.66 7.49
C LEU A 257 -16.40 11.80 6.80
N ALA A 258 -16.00 13.04 6.50
CA ALA A 258 -14.64 13.32 6.04
C ALA A 258 -13.66 13.21 7.22
N MET A 259 -12.47 12.67 6.95
CA MET A 259 -11.40 12.67 7.94
C MET A 259 -10.83 14.08 8.14
N ALA A 260 -10.04 14.26 9.20
CA ALA A 260 -9.65 15.57 9.71
C ALA A 260 -8.78 16.44 8.76
N TYR A 261 -8.26 15.88 7.66
CA TYR A 261 -7.43 16.60 6.70
C TYR A 261 -8.15 16.83 5.37
N ASP A 262 -8.24 18.09 4.95
CA ASP A 262 -8.90 18.52 3.71
C ASP A 262 -7.99 18.46 2.46
N GLY A 263 -6.72 18.07 2.63
CA GLY A 263 -5.76 17.97 1.52
C GLY A 263 -4.92 19.22 1.29
N THR A 264 -5.10 20.31 2.07
CA THR A 264 -4.36 21.56 1.86
C THR A 264 -3.25 21.77 2.90
N GLY A 265 -1.99 21.57 2.48
CA GLY A 265 -0.80 21.93 3.27
C GLY A 265 0.27 20.82 3.42
N PRO A 266 1.34 21.09 4.18
CA PRO A 266 2.44 20.14 4.43
C PRO A 266 2.21 19.24 5.67
N ASN A 267 0.99 19.19 6.19
CA ASN A 267 0.68 18.65 7.52
C ASN A 267 -0.05 17.30 7.48
N PHE A 268 0.17 16.51 6.44
CA PHE A 268 -0.29 15.12 6.35
C PHE A 268 -0.02 14.39 7.68
N GLY A 269 -1.01 13.67 8.21
CA GLY A 269 -0.95 12.94 9.49
C GLY A 269 -0.92 13.79 10.78
N THR A 270 -0.29 14.96 10.80
CA THR A 270 -0.12 15.73 12.05
C THR A 270 -1.45 16.14 12.70
N VAL A 271 -2.45 16.52 11.89
CA VAL A 271 -3.79 16.86 12.38
C VAL A 271 -4.47 15.64 13.01
N TYR A 272 -4.28 14.44 12.45
CA TYR A 272 -4.82 13.21 13.00
C TYR A 272 -4.34 12.99 14.44
N TYR A 273 -3.02 13.06 14.68
CA TYR A 273 -2.48 12.87 16.03
C TYR A 273 -2.93 13.95 17.01
N ARG A 274 -3.01 15.22 16.57
CA ARG A 274 -3.55 16.31 17.41
C ARG A 274 -5.01 16.10 17.79
N SER A 275 -5.82 15.50 16.92
CA SER A 275 -7.19 15.11 17.23
C SER A 275 -7.23 14.00 18.28
N LEU A 276 -6.35 13.00 18.21
CA LEU A 276 -6.29 11.94 19.21
C LEU A 276 -5.96 12.47 20.61
N LEU A 277 -5.03 13.44 20.70
CA LEU A 277 -4.69 14.11 21.97
C LEU A 277 -5.88 14.85 22.59
N GLN A 278 -6.88 15.22 21.79
CA GLN A 278 -8.08 15.93 22.23
C GLN A 278 -9.28 14.99 22.45
N GLY A 279 -9.11 13.67 22.34
CA GLY A 279 -10.24 12.73 22.40
C GLY A 279 -11.14 12.77 21.16
N LYS A 280 -10.66 13.31 20.03
CA LYS A 280 -11.43 13.53 18.80
C LYS A 280 -11.19 12.46 17.73
N GLY A 281 -10.65 11.30 18.09
CA GLY A 281 -10.46 10.18 17.17
C GLY A 281 -11.79 9.63 16.65
N ILE A 282 -11.95 9.49 15.34
CA ILE A 282 -13.22 9.06 14.70
C ILE A 282 -13.48 7.56 14.95
N LEU A 283 -12.47 6.71 14.76
CA LEU A 283 -12.56 5.28 15.06
C LEU A 283 -12.18 4.99 16.51
N TYR A 284 -12.77 3.93 17.07
CA TYR A 284 -12.42 3.48 18.41
C TYR A 284 -10.96 3.06 18.44
N ALA A 285 -10.55 2.23 17.47
CA ALA A 285 -9.17 1.79 17.32
C ALA A 285 -8.16 2.95 17.24
N ASP A 286 -8.52 4.07 16.59
CA ASP A 286 -7.67 5.27 16.55
C ASP A 286 -7.49 5.88 17.94
N GLN A 287 -8.60 6.08 18.66
CA GLN A 287 -8.54 6.69 20.00
C GLN A 287 -7.83 5.79 21.02
N GLN A 288 -7.81 4.48 20.79
CA GLN A 288 -7.08 3.51 21.63
C GLN A 288 -5.55 3.65 21.57
N LEU A 289 -4.98 4.32 20.57
CA LEU A 289 -3.55 4.63 20.56
C LEU A 289 -3.10 5.47 21.76
N MET A 290 -4.03 6.20 22.39
CA MET A 290 -3.77 6.98 23.60
C MET A 290 -3.86 6.15 24.90
N ALA A 291 -4.34 4.91 24.83
CA ALA A 291 -4.46 4.04 26.01
C ALA A 291 -3.13 3.39 26.40
N GLY A 292 -2.20 3.23 25.46
CA GLY A 292 -0.87 2.65 25.69
C GLY A 292 0.17 3.70 26.06
N GLU A 293 1.12 3.31 26.91
CA GLU A 293 2.21 4.18 27.32
C GLU A 293 3.12 4.53 26.13
N GLU A 294 3.63 3.51 25.42
CA GLU A 294 4.51 3.68 24.27
C GLU A 294 3.77 4.28 23.07
N THR A 295 2.61 3.74 22.68
CA THR A 295 1.83 4.32 21.58
C THR A 295 1.43 5.78 21.85
N GLY A 296 1.09 6.12 23.10
CA GLY A 296 0.78 7.50 23.50
C GLY A 296 1.99 8.43 23.46
N LEU A 297 3.22 7.93 23.62
CA LEU A 297 4.45 8.70 23.40
C LEU A 297 4.63 9.00 21.91
N TRP A 298 4.44 8.02 21.03
CA TRP A 298 4.54 8.20 19.58
C TRP A 298 3.47 9.15 19.04
N VAL A 299 2.22 9.06 19.52
CA VAL A 299 1.17 10.03 19.14
C VAL A 299 1.56 11.46 19.50
N ARG A 300 2.11 11.69 20.70
CA ARG A 300 2.60 13.02 21.11
C ARG A 300 3.77 13.48 20.23
N ALA A 301 4.74 12.60 19.96
CA ALA A 301 5.88 12.90 19.12
C ALA A 301 5.45 13.31 17.70
N TYR A 302 4.56 12.54 17.07
CA TYR A 302 4.05 12.83 15.72
C TYR A 302 3.12 14.04 15.66
N ALA A 303 2.38 14.36 16.74
CA ALA A 303 1.60 15.59 16.81
C ALA A 303 2.47 16.86 16.87
N SER A 304 3.68 16.74 17.42
CA SER A 304 4.65 17.82 17.59
C SER A 304 5.61 17.96 16.42
N ASP A 305 6.03 16.87 15.79
CA ASP A 305 7.03 16.86 14.72
C ASP A 305 6.52 16.13 13.46
N SER A 306 6.07 16.94 12.49
CA SER A 306 5.62 16.45 11.18
C SER A 306 6.74 15.77 10.39
N SER A 307 8.00 16.21 10.54
CA SER A 307 9.13 15.63 9.80
C SER A 307 9.49 14.25 10.33
N LEU A 308 9.43 14.06 11.64
CA LEU A 308 9.57 12.76 12.29
C LEU A 308 8.50 11.79 11.79
N TYR A 309 7.23 12.21 11.85
CA TYR A 309 6.12 11.40 11.36
C TYR A 309 6.29 11.01 9.89
N GLN A 310 6.56 11.99 9.01
CA GLN A 310 6.71 11.74 7.58
C GLN A 310 7.85 10.76 7.27
N ARG A 311 8.97 10.83 8.00
CA ARG A 311 10.07 9.88 7.85
C ARG A 311 9.66 8.46 8.25
N ASP A 312 9.07 8.31 9.43
CA ASP A 312 8.70 6.99 9.94
C ASP A 312 7.58 6.36 9.10
N PHE A 313 6.62 7.18 8.67
CA PHE A 313 5.56 6.78 7.75
C PHE A 313 6.11 6.26 6.42
N ALA A 314 7.05 6.98 5.81
CA ALA A 314 7.72 6.56 4.58
C ALA A 314 8.42 5.20 4.75
N LEU A 315 9.16 5.01 5.85
CA LEU A 315 9.83 3.75 6.14
C LEU A 315 8.85 2.59 6.35
N ALA A 316 7.77 2.82 7.09
CA ALA A 316 6.74 1.82 7.33
C ALA A 316 5.99 1.45 6.02
N MET A 317 5.72 2.43 5.15
CA MET A 317 5.12 2.18 3.82
C MET A 317 6.06 1.41 2.90
N MET A 318 7.36 1.70 2.90
CA MET A 318 8.35 0.90 2.16
C MET A 318 8.35 -0.55 2.65
N LYS A 319 8.39 -0.77 3.98
CA LYS A 319 8.31 -2.09 4.58
C LYS A 319 7.03 -2.83 4.20
N LEU A 320 5.88 -2.15 4.31
CA LEU A 320 4.58 -2.68 3.91
C LEU A 320 4.56 -3.11 2.45
N SER A 321 5.10 -2.28 1.55
CA SER A 321 5.13 -2.56 0.12
C SER A 321 5.94 -3.81 -0.26
N ASN A 322 6.91 -4.20 0.56
CA ASN A 322 7.81 -5.31 0.27
C ASN A 322 7.36 -6.66 0.86
N ARG A 323 6.18 -6.71 1.53
CA ARG A 323 5.71 -7.94 2.18
C ARG A 323 5.03 -8.91 1.20
N ASN A 324 5.30 -10.20 1.40
CA ASN A 324 4.62 -11.33 0.75
C ASN A 324 4.45 -11.17 -0.78
N VAL A 325 5.45 -10.59 -1.42
CA VAL A 325 5.41 -10.29 -2.85
C VAL A 325 5.69 -11.53 -3.70
N LEU A 326 5.04 -11.58 -4.87
CA LEU A 326 5.41 -12.52 -5.92
C LEU A 326 6.43 -11.86 -6.83
N THR A 327 7.49 -12.60 -7.12
CA THR A 327 8.54 -12.23 -8.09
C THR A 327 8.77 -13.41 -9.02
N ALA A 328 9.34 -13.16 -10.20
CA ALA A 328 9.59 -14.21 -11.18
C ALA A 328 10.37 -15.38 -10.54
N PRO A 329 10.03 -16.64 -10.85
CA PRO A 329 9.02 -17.09 -11.82
C PRO A 329 7.56 -17.11 -11.29
N ARG A 330 7.31 -16.76 -10.03
CA ARG A 330 5.97 -16.85 -9.41
C ARG A 330 5.05 -15.72 -9.87
N GLY A 331 3.77 -16.05 -10.08
CA GLY A 331 2.75 -15.09 -10.51
C GLY A 331 2.86 -14.70 -11.98
N GLN A 332 2.02 -13.75 -12.40
CA GLN A 332 1.84 -13.36 -13.80
C GLN A 332 1.93 -11.83 -14.00
N ILE A 333 1.91 -11.38 -15.26
CA ILE A 333 1.67 -9.98 -15.61
C ILE A 333 0.27 -9.93 -16.22
N ARG A 334 -0.72 -9.35 -15.54
CA ARG A 334 -2.08 -9.27 -16.06
C ARG A 334 -2.18 -8.16 -17.10
N LEU A 335 -2.76 -8.49 -18.26
CA LEU A 335 -3.15 -7.48 -19.27
C LEU A 335 -4.39 -6.69 -18.85
N ASN A 336 -5.21 -7.27 -17.96
CA ASN A 336 -6.36 -6.62 -17.36
C ASN A 336 -6.38 -6.95 -15.86
N CYS A 337 -6.20 -5.94 -15.00
CA CYS A 337 -6.04 -6.14 -13.55
C CYS A 337 -7.23 -6.87 -12.90
N SER A 338 -8.43 -6.81 -13.51
CA SER A 338 -9.67 -7.38 -12.99
C SER A 338 -9.91 -8.85 -13.37
N ARG A 339 -9.03 -9.48 -14.15
CA ARG A 339 -9.12 -10.90 -14.51
C ARG A 339 -7.75 -11.56 -14.59
N VAL A 340 -7.70 -12.86 -14.31
CA VAL A 340 -6.49 -13.67 -14.56
C VAL A 340 -6.31 -13.87 -16.07
N ALA A 341 -5.06 -14.00 -16.51
CA ALA A 341 -4.73 -14.22 -17.92
C ALA A 341 -5.16 -15.62 -18.40
#